data_AF-A0A494T882-F1
#
_entry.id   AF-A0A494T882-F1
#
_cell.length_a   1.000
_cell.length_b   1.000
_cell.length_c   1.000
_cell.angle_alpha   90.00
_cell.angle_beta   90.00
_cell.angle_gamma   90.00
#
_symmetry.space_group_name_H-M   'P 1'
#
loop_
_entity.id
_entity.type
_entity.pdbx_description
1 polymer ?
#
loop_
_entity_poly.entity_id
_entity_poly.type
_entity_poly.pdbx_seq_one_letter_code
_entity_poly.pdbx_strand_id
1 'polypeptide(L)'
;MAAASLLAHPDFISTIRELGVECFAVFTDTKPSEANKREESYNLYRGMQAIEEQLNARVQTQVELVRRIDADNLEDIADYPEDMDDGQHIIIQGD
;
A
#
# COMPACT_ATOMS: atom_id res chain seq x y z
N MET A 1 7.24 1.91 5.35
CA MET A 1 7.46 0.56 5.93
C MET A 1 6.52 0.23 7.08
N ALA A 2 6.40 1.06 8.14
CA ALA A 2 5.58 0.74 9.32
C ALA A 2 4.11 0.36 9.04
N ALA A 3 3.41 1.05 8.13
CA ALA A 3 2.01 0.75 7.82
C ALA A 3 1.83 -0.62 7.14
N ALA A 4 2.69 -0.95 6.17
CA ALA A 4 2.69 -2.26 5.52
C ALA A 4 3.06 -3.38 6.51
N SER A 5 4.02 -3.13 7.41
CA SER A 5 4.39 -4.09 8.46
C SER A 5 3.26 -4.35 9.45
N LEU A 6 2.50 -3.31 9.84
CA LEU A 6 1.31 -3.43 10.69
C LEU A 6 0.20 -4.24 10.00
N LEU A 7 -0.08 -3.95 8.72
CA LEU A 7 -1.08 -4.69 7.94
C LEU A 7 -0.66 -6.14 7.65
N ALA A 8 0.65 -6.42 7.58
CA ALA A 8 1.18 -7.77 7.41
C ALA A 8 1.21 -8.58 8.72
N HIS A 9 0.98 -7.95 9.87
CA HIS A 9 0.94 -8.62 11.15
C HIS A 9 -0.44 -9.27 11.37
N PRO A 10 -0.55 -10.61 11.37
CA PRO A 10 -1.83 -11.29 11.41
C PRO A 10 -2.62 -10.95 12.68
N ASP A 11 -1.95 -10.89 13.84
CA ASP A 11 -2.62 -10.60 15.11
C ASP A 11 -3.23 -9.20 15.13
N PHE A 12 -2.59 -8.21 14.52
CA PHE A 12 -3.10 -6.84 14.46
C PHE A 12 -4.39 -6.79 13.64
N ILE A 13 -4.37 -7.38 12.44
CA ILE A 13 -5.53 -7.42 11.55
C ILE A 13 -6.68 -8.24 12.17
N SER A 14 -6.37 -9.39 12.78
CA SER A 14 -7.37 -10.22 13.46
C SER A 14 -8.01 -9.43 14.60
N THR A 15 -7.20 -8.80 15.44
CA THR A 15 -7.68 -8.03 16.60
C THR A 15 -8.58 -6.87 16.17
N ILE A 16 -8.18 -6.07 15.18
CA ILE A 16 -9.01 -4.95 14.70
C ILE A 16 -10.35 -5.43 14.15
N ARG A 17 -10.35 -6.54 13.40
CA ARG A 17 -11.57 -7.10 12.80
C ARG A 17 -12.48 -7.72 13.84
N GLU A 18 -11.93 -8.47 14.79
CA GLU A 18 -12.67 -9.05 15.92
C GLU A 18 -13.33 -7.94 16.76
N LEU A 19 -12.57 -6.93 17.15
CA LEU A 19 -13.11 -5.76 17.87
C LEU A 19 -14.17 -5.02 17.05
N GLY A 20 -13.98 -4.91 15.74
CA GLY A 20 -14.96 -4.33 14.82
C GLY A 20 -16.28 -5.12 14.82
N VAL A 21 -16.21 -6.45 14.75
CA VAL A 21 -17.39 -7.34 14.79
C VAL A 21 -18.10 -7.22 16.14
N GLU A 22 -17.37 -7.22 17.25
CA GLU A 22 -17.94 -7.06 18.59
C GLU A 22 -18.66 -5.71 18.73
N CYS A 23 -18.02 -4.62 18.32
CA CYS A 23 -18.62 -3.29 18.36
C CYS A 23 -19.88 -3.20 17.48
N PHE A 24 -19.85 -3.81 16.30
CA PHE A 24 -21.01 -3.86 15.42
C PHE A 24 -22.17 -4.64 16.04
N ALA A 25 -21.89 -5.81 16.64
CA ALA A 25 -22.90 -6.61 17.32
C ALA A 25 -23.53 -5.83 18.49
N VAL A 26 -22.72 -5.14 19.30
CA VAL A 26 -23.25 -4.30 20.39
C VAL A 26 -24.13 -3.17 19.83
N PHE A 27 -23.69 -2.51 18.77
CA PHE A 27 -24.46 -1.47 18.09
C PHE A 27 -25.84 -1.99 17.64
N THR A 28 -25.91 -3.16 17.00
CA THR A 28 -27.16 -3.74 16.48
C THR A 28 -28.08 -4.26 17.57
N ASP A 29 -27.53 -4.73 18.69
CA ASP A 29 -28.30 -5.38 19.75
C ASP A 29 -28.77 -4.41 20.86
N THR A 30 -28.29 -3.16 20.84
CA THR A 30 -28.70 -2.14 21.81
C THR A 30 -30.17 -1.76 21.74
N LYS A 31 -30.79 -1.58 22.91
CA LYS A 31 -32.17 -1.09 23.02
C LYS A 31 -32.24 0.43 22.80
N PRO A 32 -33.42 0.98 22.46
CA PRO A 32 -33.60 2.43 22.34
C PRO A 32 -33.17 3.22 23.58
N SER A 33 -33.38 2.65 24.78
CA SER A 33 -32.97 3.24 26.06
C SER A 33 -31.45 3.28 26.27
N GLU A 34 -30.67 2.54 25.48
CA GLU A 34 -29.21 2.44 25.58
C GLU A 34 -28.52 3.29 24.50
N ALA A 35 -29.06 4.48 24.22
CA ALA A 35 -28.59 5.35 23.13
C ALA A 35 -27.09 5.66 23.21
N ASN A 36 -26.58 5.99 24.39
CA ASN A 36 -25.15 6.31 24.58
C ASN A 36 -24.26 5.11 24.25
N LYS A 37 -24.65 3.90 24.68
CA LYS A 37 -23.91 2.66 24.39
C LYS A 37 -23.91 2.35 22.89
N ARG A 38 -25.06 2.54 22.23
CA ARG A 38 -25.17 2.39 20.77
C ARG A 38 -24.23 3.34 20.03
N GLU A 39 -24.20 4.61 20.43
CA GLU A 39 -23.34 5.63 19.84
C GLU A 39 -21.86 5.31 20.05
N GLU A 40 -21.47 4.93 21.27
CA GLU A 40 -20.09 4.54 21.60
C GLU A 40 -19.63 3.35 20.75
N SER A 41 -20.42 2.28 20.69
CA SER A 41 -20.09 1.10 19.90
C SER A 41 -20.06 1.39 18.39
N TYR A 42 -20.95 2.24 17.90
CA TYR A 42 -20.90 2.70 16.51
C TYR A 42 -19.62 3.49 16.21
N ASN A 43 -19.24 4.43 17.07
CA ASN A 43 -18.03 5.23 16.91
C ASN A 43 -16.76 4.38 16.95
N LEU A 44 -16.72 3.38 17.84
CA LEU A 44 -15.61 2.42 17.91
C LEU A 44 -15.52 1.57 16.63
N TYR A 45 -16.64 1.02 16.16
CA TYR A 45 -16.69 0.28 14.89
C TYR A 45 -16.17 1.13 13.73
N ARG A 46 -16.66 2.38 13.60
CA ARG A 46 -16.21 3.32 12.57
C ARG A 46 -14.73 3.66 12.71
N GLY A 47 -14.23 3.79 13.94
CA GLY A 47 -12.81 4.03 14.22
C GLY A 47 -11.93 2.88 13.74
N MET A 48 -12.33 1.63 13.98
CA MET A 48 -11.60 0.45 13.51
C MET A 48 -11.53 0.39 11.98
N GLN A 49 -12.64 0.65 11.28
CA GLN A 49 -12.66 0.74 9.82
C GLN A 49 -11.73 1.85 9.30
N ALA A 50 -11.78 3.03 9.92
CA ALA A 50 -10.96 4.16 9.51
C ALA A 50 -9.46 3.89 9.70
N ILE A 51 -9.05 3.15 10.74
CA ILE A 51 -7.66 2.74 10.94
C ILE A 51 -7.20 1.84 9.80
N GLU A 52 -7.98 0.80 9.47
CA GLU A 52 -7.65 -0.12 8.36
C GLU A 52 -7.58 0.63 7.02
N GLU A 53 -8.55 1.50 6.73
CA GLU A 53 -8.57 2.33 5.51
C GLU A 53 -7.35 3.25 5.42
N GLN A 54 -7.00 3.96 6.49
CA GLN A 54 -5.85 4.87 6.50
C GLN A 54 -4.52 4.13 6.32
N LEU A 55 -4.37 2.95 6.93
CA LEU A 55 -3.18 2.14 6.75
C LEU A 55 -3.05 1.67 5.29
N ASN A 56 -4.14 1.19 4.69
CA ASN A 56 -4.17 0.77 3.29
C ASN A 56 -3.87 1.94 2.34
N ALA A 57 -4.46 3.11 2.57
CA ALA A 57 -4.19 4.31 1.79
C ALA A 57 -2.70 4.70 1.82
N ARG A 58 -2.06 4.62 3.00
CA ARG A 58 -0.62 4.89 3.13
C ARG A 58 0.23 3.89 2.34
N VAL A 59 -0.14 2.61 2.33
CA VAL A 59 0.56 1.59 1.53
C VAL A 59 0.37 1.88 0.03
N GLN A 60 -0.84 2.18 -0.41
CA GLN A 60 -1.12 2.50 -1.82
C GLN A 60 -0.34 3.73 -2.29
N THR A 61 -0.36 4.82 -1.53
CA THR A 61 0.44 6.02 -1.84
C THR A 61 1.93 5.70 -1.92
N GLN A 62 2.44 4.85 -1.02
CA GLN A 62 3.85 4.44 -1.07
C GLN A 62 4.16 3.63 -2.33
N VAL A 63 3.30 2.67 -2.69
CA VAL A 63 3.45 1.86 -3.92
C VAL A 63 3.45 2.75 -5.15
N GLU A 64 2.56 3.74 -5.20
CA GLU A 64 2.50 4.69 -6.31
C GLU A 64 3.77 5.55 -6.42
N LEU A 65 4.30 6.02 -5.28
CA LEU A 65 5.56 6.78 -5.27
C LEU A 65 6.74 5.96 -5.78
N VAL A 66 6.85 4.69 -5.36
CA VAL A 66 7.92 3.80 -5.83
C VAL A 66 7.81 3.58 -7.34
N ARG A 67 6.61 3.31 -7.85
CA ARG A 67 6.39 3.15 -9.30
C ARG A 67 6.78 4.38 -10.11
N ARG A 68 6.48 5.58 -9.60
CA ARG A 68 6.86 6.82 -10.27
C ARG A 68 8.38 7.01 -10.30
N ILE A 69 9.06 6.74 -9.19
CA ILE A 69 10.54 6.79 -9.15
C ILE A 69 11.15 5.77 -10.12
N ASP A 70 10.62 4.54 -10.17
CA ASP A 70 11.10 3.52 -11.09
C ASP A 70 10.90 3.91 -12.56
N ALA A 71 9.77 4.55 -12.89
CA ALA A 71 9.49 5.07 -14.22
C ALA A 71 10.42 6.22 -14.60
N ASP A 72 10.62 7.19 -13.70
CA ASP A 72 11.50 8.34 -13.91
C ASP A 72 12.97 7.89 -14.10
N ASN A 73 13.41 6.84 -13.39
CA ASN A 73 14.76 6.26 -13.55
C ASN A 73 14.96 5.48 -14.87
N LEU A 74 13.88 5.05 -15.53
CA LEU A 74 13.94 4.34 -16.82
C LEU A 74 14.02 5.31 -18.01
N GLU A 75 13.47 6.52 -17.87
CA GLU A 75 13.54 7.55 -18.92
C GLU A 75 14.98 8.06 -19.15
N ASP A 76 15.84 8.06 -18.12
CA ASP A 76 17.25 8.50 -18.24
C ASP A 76 18.17 7.49 -18.95
N ILE A 77 17.72 6.25 -19.24
CA ILE A 77 18.55 5.19 -19.86
C ILE A 77 18.20 5.00 -21.35
N ALA A 78 17.08 5.54 -21.82
CA ALA A 78 16.57 5.28 -23.18
C ALA A 78 17.25 6.10 -24.30
N ASP A 79 18.23 6.94 -23.98
CA ASP A 79 18.90 7.87 -24.93
C ASP A 79 20.33 7.45 -25.31
N TYR A 80 20.70 6.18 -25.17
CA TYR A 80 21.91 5.64 -25.81
C TYR A 80 21.58 5.24 -27.26
N PRO A 81 22.10 5.95 -28.28
CA PRO A 81 21.92 5.53 -29.67
C PRO A 81 22.61 4.18 -29.89
N GLU A 82 21.85 3.20 -30.39
CA GLU A 82 22.31 1.85 -30.77
C GLU A 82 23.22 1.83 -32.01
N ASP A 83 23.64 3.00 -32.51
CA ASP A 83 24.26 3.18 -33.83
C ASP A 83 25.79 3.39 -33.79
N MET A 84 26.50 2.83 -32.81
CA MET A 84 27.96 2.69 -32.90
C MET A 84 28.31 1.34 -33.56
N ASP A 85 27.77 1.14 -34.76
CA ASP A 85 28.33 0.26 -35.78
C ASP A 85 29.18 1.11 -36.74
N ASP A 86 30.48 1.18 -36.46
CA ASP A 86 31.46 1.55 -37.46
C ASP A 86 32.60 0.52 -37.48
N GLY A 87 32.30 -0.60 -38.14
CA GLY A 87 33.33 -1.47 -38.68
C GLY A 87 34.41 -0.67 -39.44
N GLN A 88 35.63 -0.69 -38.91
CA GLN A 88 36.83 -0.46 -39.71
C GLN A 88 37.57 -1.77 -39.93
N HIS A 89 37.39 -2.28 -41.14
CA HIS A 89 38.33 -3.16 -41.83
C HIS A 89 39.75 -2.59 -41.74
N ILE A 90 40.66 -3.30 -41.07
CA ILE A 90 42.07 -3.30 -41.45
C ILE A 90 42.47 -4.76 -41.72
N ILE A 91 42.37 -5.13 -43.00
CA ILE A 91 43.15 -6.22 -43.56
C ILE A 91 44.56 -5.66 -43.74
N ILE A 92 45.55 -6.19 -43.01
CA ILE A 92 46.93 -6.24 -43.49
C ILE A 92 47.41 -7.68 -43.31
N GLN A 93 47.40 -8.42 -44.42
CA GLN A 93 48.20 -9.63 -44.64
C GLN A 93 49.60 -9.22 -45.13
N GLY A 94 50.62 -10.02 -44.76
CA GLY A 94 51.97 -10.08 -45.36
C GLY A 94 53.02 -9.31 -44.57
N ASP A 95 54.15 -9.87 -44.13
CA ASP A 95 54.85 -11.15 -44.40
C ASP A 95 55.54 -11.67 -43.13
#